data_AF-A0A979FHP1-F1
#
_entry.id   AF-A0A979FHP1-F1
#
_cell.length_a   1.000
_cell.length_b   1.000
_cell.length_c   1.000
_cell.angle_alpha   90.00
_cell.angle_beta   90.00
_cell.angle_gamma   90.00
#
_symmetry.space_group_name_H-M   'P 1'
#
loop_
_entity.id
_entity.type
_entity.pdbx_description
1 polymer ?
#
loop_
_entity_poly.entity_id
_entity_poly.type
_entity_poly.pdbx_seq_one_letter_code
_entity_poly.pdbx_strand_id
1 'polypeptide(L)'
;MTITKKMLLAAGSAKKACNNYLAEVKEQNAKAQKPQKRMALLDELDEQKKKRRSEEGIKALEVRLVEFSGCVGPAEVAAIASVANGAVLRIRLAAPLDLSVLRGTYKDLFVYTRLIPPPGPLSPTWSLPPSPLPRLRVEGADEGSWGAVAHTITSLAPPGKRFRWLSLWGCRLRAAELRLLLHNMLAACIRTGGGGDTRAEVGKEGAVVLHITERVPPGGPVVPSDAQLQEALQEHLRLRRQ
;
A
#
# COMPACT_ATOMS: atom_id res chain seq x y z
N MET A 1 -32.91 -99.34 32.20
CA MET A 1 -33.40 -98.05 31.68
C MET A 1 -32.51 -96.91 32.20
N THR A 2 -31.20 -96.94 31.89
CA THR A 2 -30.16 -96.16 32.61
C THR A 2 -29.15 -95.47 31.69
N ILE A 3 -29.29 -95.63 30.36
CA ILE A 3 -28.30 -95.16 29.38
C ILE A 3 -28.57 -93.70 28.94
N THR A 4 -29.81 -93.23 28.97
CA THR A 4 -30.22 -91.91 28.47
C THR A 4 -29.78 -90.73 29.34
N LYS A 5 -29.53 -90.91 30.65
CA LYS A 5 -29.14 -89.82 31.55
C LYS A 5 -27.66 -89.44 31.44
N LYS A 6 -26.78 -90.38 31.05
CA LYS A 6 -25.35 -90.12 30.85
C LYS A 6 -25.05 -89.32 29.57
N MET A 7 -25.84 -89.47 28.50
CA MET A 7 -25.65 -88.69 27.26
C MET A 7 -26.06 -87.22 27.40
N LEU A 8 -27.09 -86.90 28.18
CA LEU A 8 -27.49 -85.50 28.44
C LEU A 8 -26.46 -84.74 29.28
N LEU A 9 -25.79 -85.40 30.23
CA LEU A 9 -24.71 -84.79 31.02
C LEU A 9 -23.45 -84.51 30.19
N ALA A 10 -23.14 -85.35 29.19
CA ALA A 10 -22.02 -85.12 28.28
C ALA A 10 -22.26 -83.93 27.32
N ALA A 11 -23.50 -83.76 26.82
CA ALA A 11 -23.85 -82.66 25.93
C ALA A 11 -23.81 -81.28 26.61
N GLY A 12 -24.20 -81.20 27.89
CA GLY A 12 -24.10 -79.98 28.69
C GLY A 12 -22.64 -79.54 28.95
N SER A 13 -21.75 -80.51 29.14
CA SER A 13 -20.32 -80.25 29.36
C SER A 13 -19.62 -79.76 28.10
N ALA A 14 -19.92 -80.36 26.93
CA ALA A 14 -19.37 -79.93 25.64
C ALA A 14 -19.79 -78.49 25.26
N LYS A 15 -21.04 -78.11 25.55
CA LYS A 15 -21.55 -76.75 25.25
C LYS A 15 -20.88 -75.68 26.14
N LYS A 16 -20.59 -76.02 27.40
CA LYS A 16 -19.87 -75.13 28.33
C LYS A 16 -18.40 -74.96 27.93
N ALA A 17 -17.74 -76.05 27.50
CA ALA A 17 -16.37 -75.99 27.00
C ALA A 17 -16.24 -75.14 25.73
N CYS A 18 -17.20 -75.26 24.79
CA CYS A 18 -17.21 -74.47 23.56
C CYS A 18 -17.43 -72.96 23.84
N ASN A 19 -18.32 -72.63 24.78
CA ASN A 19 -18.55 -71.24 25.16
C ASN A 19 -17.34 -70.60 25.88
N ASN A 20 -16.64 -71.35 26.73
CA ASN A 20 -15.41 -70.87 27.36
C ASN A 20 -14.30 -70.64 26.32
N TYR A 21 -14.13 -71.57 25.38
CA TYR A 21 -13.15 -71.43 24.30
C TYR A 21 -13.43 -70.20 23.42
N LEU A 22 -14.69 -69.93 23.09
CA LEU A 22 -15.06 -68.75 22.31
C LEU A 22 -14.78 -67.42 23.06
N ALA A 23 -14.92 -67.42 24.39
CA ALA A 23 -14.62 -66.26 25.22
C ALA A 23 -13.10 -65.99 25.29
N GLU A 24 -12.30 -67.04 25.46
CA GLU A 24 -10.83 -66.95 25.46
C GLU A 24 -10.29 -66.47 24.11
N VAL A 25 -10.82 -66.98 22.99
CA VAL A 25 -10.42 -66.54 21.64
C VAL A 25 -10.78 -65.07 21.41
N LYS A 26 -11.94 -64.60 21.90
CA LYS A 26 -12.33 -63.18 21.82
C LYS A 26 -11.41 -62.28 22.65
N GLU A 27 -11.04 -62.71 23.85
CA GLU A 27 -10.15 -61.94 24.71
C GLU A 27 -8.71 -61.89 24.15
N GLN A 28 -8.22 -63.01 23.60
CA GLN A 28 -6.92 -63.05 22.92
C GLN A 28 -6.90 -62.16 21.67
N ASN A 29 -7.97 -62.16 20.85
CA ASN A 29 -8.08 -61.26 19.70
C ASN A 29 -8.16 -59.78 20.10
N ALA A 30 -8.86 -59.45 21.19
CA ALA A 30 -8.91 -58.08 21.71
C ALA A 30 -7.53 -57.60 22.21
N LYS A 31 -6.76 -58.50 22.83
CA LYS A 31 -5.37 -58.21 23.27
C LYS A 31 -4.41 -58.06 22.08
N ALA A 32 -4.60 -58.83 21.01
CA ALA A 32 -3.76 -58.79 19.80
C ALA A 32 -4.04 -57.57 18.89
N GLN A 33 -5.28 -57.07 18.83
CA GLN A 33 -5.62 -55.88 18.03
C GLN A 33 -5.17 -54.55 18.66
N LYS A 34 -4.97 -54.52 19.98
CA LYS A 34 -4.54 -53.32 20.72
C LYS A 34 -3.15 -52.78 20.29
N PRO A 35 -2.10 -53.61 20.10
CA PRO A 35 -0.81 -53.14 19.62
C PRO A 35 -0.82 -52.69 18.15
N GLN A 36 -1.57 -53.36 17.27
CA GLN A 36 -1.66 -52.98 15.86
C GLN A 36 -2.30 -51.61 15.65
N LYS A 37 -3.40 -51.30 16.35
CA LYS A 37 -4.02 -49.97 16.32
C LYS A 37 -3.11 -48.89 16.91
N ARG A 38 -2.29 -49.23 17.91
CA ARG A 38 -1.35 -48.29 18.53
C ARG A 38 -0.21 -47.92 17.59
N MET A 39 0.25 -48.86 16.75
CA MET A 39 1.33 -48.62 15.80
C MET A 39 0.86 -47.71 14.64
N ALA A 40 -0.32 -47.99 14.07
CA ALA A 40 -0.89 -47.13 13.03
C ALA A 40 -1.14 -45.68 13.50
N LEU A 41 -1.58 -45.51 14.76
CA LEU A 41 -1.76 -44.18 15.37
C LEU A 41 -0.43 -43.42 15.53
N LEU A 42 0.69 -44.12 15.77
CA LEU A 42 2.00 -43.49 15.91
C LEU A 42 2.52 -43.01 14.56
N ASP A 43 2.34 -43.81 13.50
CA ASP A 43 2.75 -43.45 12.13
C ASP A 43 1.98 -42.21 11.63
N GLU A 44 0.68 -42.14 11.91
CA GLU A 44 -0.16 -40.99 11.54
C GLU A 44 0.22 -39.72 12.33
N LEU A 45 0.64 -39.88 13.59
CA LEU A 45 1.12 -38.77 14.43
C LEU A 45 2.49 -38.27 13.98
N ASP A 46 3.36 -39.15 13.49
CA ASP A 46 4.66 -38.79 12.94
C ASP A 46 4.52 -38.07 11.60
N GLU A 47 3.60 -38.48 10.72
CA GLU A 47 3.33 -37.71 9.50
C GLU A 47 2.66 -36.36 9.76
N GLN A 48 1.78 -36.26 10.75
CA GLN A 48 1.29 -34.95 11.18
C GLN A 48 2.40 -34.06 11.74
N LYS A 49 3.33 -34.61 12.54
CA LYS A 49 4.49 -33.86 13.03
C LYS A 49 5.43 -33.45 11.92
N LYS A 50 5.66 -34.32 10.92
CA LYS A 50 6.50 -34.02 9.76
C LYS A 50 5.89 -32.91 8.91
N LYS A 51 4.58 -32.93 8.71
CA LYS A 51 3.83 -31.87 8.02
C LYS A 51 3.91 -30.51 8.75
N ARG A 52 3.79 -30.52 10.08
CA ARG A 52 3.97 -29.30 10.89
C ARG A 52 5.40 -28.75 10.81
N ARG A 53 6.41 -29.62 10.79
CA ARG A 53 7.82 -29.21 10.64
C ARG A 53 8.14 -28.63 9.26
N SER A 54 7.45 -29.07 8.20
CA SER A 54 7.61 -28.46 6.87
C SER A 54 6.92 -27.09 6.73
N GLU A 55 5.87 -26.81 7.50
CA GLU A 55 5.16 -25.52 7.49
C GLU A 55 5.83 -24.47 8.41
N GLU A 56 6.49 -24.89 9.49
CA GLU A 56 7.21 -23.99 10.42
C GLU A 56 8.62 -23.59 9.92
N GLY A 57 9.17 -24.30 8.91
CA GLY A 57 10.56 -24.16 8.47
C GLY A 57 10.85 -22.98 7.53
N ILE A 58 9.82 -22.32 7.00
CA ILE A 58 9.97 -21.08 6.25
C ILE A 58 9.09 -20.05 6.94
N LYS A 59 9.59 -19.46 8.04
CA LYS A 59 9.24 -18.07 8.33
C LYS A 59 9.64 -17.31 7.07
N ALA A 60 8.68 -17.14 6.16
CA ALA A 60 8.85 -16.44 4.91
C ALA A 60 9.58 -15.16 5.26
N LEU A 61 10.79 -15.01 4.72
CA LEU A 61 11.47 -13.73 4.75
C LEU A 61 10.50 -12.79 4.06
N GLU A 62 9.73 -12.04 4.85
CA GLU A 62 8.71 -11.15 4.38
C GLU A 62 9.45 -9.98 3.74
N VAL A 63 9.75 -10.14 2.44
CA VAL A 63 10.35 -9.09 1.64
C VAL A 63 9.28 -8.02 1.49
N ARG A 64 9.45 -6.92 2.22
CA ARG A 64 8.58 -5.75 2.13
C ARG A 64 9.25 -4.64 1.33
N LEU A 65 8.46 -3.98 0.48
CA LEU A 65 8.90 -2.75 -0.17
C LEU A 65 9.01 -1.64 0.88
N VAL A 66 10.21 -1.09 1.06
CA VAL A 66 10.44 0.02 2.00
C VAL A 66 10.36 1.37 1.28
N GLU A 67 10.94 1.45 0.08
CA GLU A 67 10.95 2.65 -0.74
C GLU A 67 10.90 2.27 -2.24
N PHE A 68 10.15 3.05 -3.00
CA PHE A 68 10.13 3.01 -4.45
C PHE A 68 10.38 4.41 -5.01
N SER A 69 11.25 4.51 -6.02
CA SER A 69 11.51 5.75 -6.73
C SER A 69 11.65 5.48 -8.22
N GLY A 70 10.73 6.01 -9.03
CA GLY A 70 10.74 5.75 -10.47
C GLY A 70 9.53 6.30 -11.22
N CYS A 71 9.53 6.08 -12.52
CA CYS A 71 8.37 6.30 -13.38
C CYS A 71 7.45 5.07 -13.31
N VAL A 72 6.14 5.29 -13.41
CA VAL A 72 5.15 4.20 -13.39
C VAL A 72 4.11 4.42 -14.49
N GLY A 73 3.69 3.35 -15.14
CA GLY A 73 2.52 3.32 -16.00
C GLY A 73 1.31 2.67 -15.30
N PRO A 74 0.17 2.54 -15.98
CA PRO A 74 -1.05 1.97 -15.39
C PRO A 74 -0.90 0.56 -14.83
N ALA A 75 -0.16 -0.31 -15.52
CA ALA A 75 0.04 -1.70 -15.07
C ALA A 75 0.91 -1.76 -13.81
N GLU A 76 1.94 -0.93 -13.74
CA GLU A 76 2.90 -0.90 -12.64
C GLU A 76 2.28 -0.38 -11.34
N VAL A 77 1.31 0.53 -11.40
CA VAL A 77 0.64 1.05 -10.19
C VAL A 77 -0.07 -0.06 -9.42
N ALA A 78 -0.73 -0.99 -10.10
CA ALA A 78 -1.39 -2.13 -9.45
C ALA A 78 -0.37 -3.08 -8.78
N ALA A 79 0.76 -3.32 -9.45
CA ALA A 79 1.85 -4.13 -8.89
C ALA A 79 2.48 -3.45 -7.67
N ILE A 80 2.66 -2.13 -7.69
CA ILE A 80 3.16 -1.38 -6.53
C ILE A 80 2.15 -1.43 -5.39
N ALA A 81 0.85 -1.25 -5.69
CA ALA A 81 -0.20 -1.24 -4.68
C ALA A 81 -0.23 -2.52 -3.83
N SER A 82 0.06 -3.69 -4.42
CA SER A 82 0.04 -4.98 -3.71
C SER A 82 1.18 -5.15 -2.71
N VAL A 83 2.28 -4.40 -2.85
CA VAL A 83 3.48 -4.53 -2.00
C VAL A 83 3.82 -3.25 -1.23
N ALA A 84 3.17 -2.13 -1.51
CA ALA A 84 3.50 -0.81 -0.95
C ALA A 84 3.13 -0.59 0.52
N ASN A 85 2.69 -1.63 1.25
CA ASN A 85 2.21 -1.50 2.62
C ASN A 85 3.27 -0.85 3.55
N GLY A 86 3.05 0.41 3.93
CA GLY A 86 3.96 1.22 4.75
C GLY A 86 5.19 1.77 4.00
N ALA A 87 5.25 1.64 2.68
CA ALA A 87 6.37 2.10 1.85
C ALA A 87 6.37 3.62 1.64
N VAL A 88 7.54 4.17 1.32
CA VAL A 88 7.69 5.53 0.78
C VAL A 88 7.69 5.46 -0.75
N LEU A 89 6.76 6.15 -1.40
CA LEU A 89 6.62 6.13 -2.85
C LEU A 89 7.03 7.49 -3.45
N ARG A 90 7.97 7.48 -4.41
CA ARG A 90 8.41 8.64 -5.18
C ARG A 90 8.13 8.39 -6.66
N ILE A 91 6.96 8.81 -7.11
CA ILE A 91 6.44 8.49 -8.44
C ILE A 91 6.62 9.69 -9.36
N ARG A 92 7.29 9.49 -10.50
CA ARG A 92 7.35 10.45 -11.61
C ARG A 92 6.29 10.09 -12.64
N LEU A 93 5.35 11.00 -12.87
CA LEU A 93 4.30 10.87 -13.87
C LEU A 93 4.81 11.40 -15.22
N ALA A 94 4.87 10.51 -16.21
CA ALA A 94 5.11 10.89 -17.61
C ALA A 94 3.82 11.33 -18.31
N ALA A 95 2.68 10.80 -17.86
CA ALA A 95 1.34 11.16 -18.29
C ALA A 95 0.40 11.13 -17.07
N PRO A 96 -0.77 11.78 -17.13
CA PRO A 96 -1.76 11.70 -16.07
C PRO A 96 -2.18 10.25 -15.81
N LEU A 97 -2.26 9.87 -14.53
CA LEU A 97 -2.45 8.48 -14.12
C LEU A 97 -3.33 8.40 -12.87
N ASP A 98 -4.24 7.42 -12.84
CA ASP A 98 -5.03 7.15 -11.65
C ASP A 98 -4.18 6.43 -10.60
N LEU A 99 -4.00 7.07 -9.44
CA LEU A 99 -3.27 6.54 -8.29
C LEU A 99 -4.21 6.14 -7.15
N SER A 100 -5.52 6.07 -7.40
CA SER A 100 -6.55 5.75 -6.40
C SER A 100 -6.32 4.39 -5.72
N VAL A 101 -5.81 3.41 -6.46
CA VAL A 101 -5.50 2.06 -5.95
C VAL A 101 -4.41 2.03 -4.88
N LEU A 102 -3.62 3.11 -4.75
CA LEU A 102 -2.61 3.25 -3.68
C LEU A 102 -3.23 3.73 -2.36
N ARG A 103 -4.53 4.02 -2.30
CA ARG A 103 -5.18 4.56 -1.10
C ARG A 103 -4.95 3.67 0.12
N GLY A 104 -4.34 4.24 1.17
CA GLY A 104 -4.15 3.58 2.45
C GLY A 104 -3.06 2.50 2.48
N THR A 105 -2.33 2.27 1.38
CA THR A 105 -1.26 1.27 1.36
C THR A 105 0.09 1.89 1.71
N TYR A 106 0.38 3.13 1.31
CA TYR A 106 1.69 3.75 1.54
C TYR A 106 1.78 4.54 2.86
N LYS A 107 3.02 4.83 3.29
CA LYS A 107 3.35 5.75 4.40
C LYS A 107 3.48 7.20 3.93
N ASP A 108 4.19 7.43 2.82
CA ASP A 108 4.36 8.74 2.20
C ASP A 108 4.32 8.62 0.67
N LEU A 109 3.65 9.57 0.00
CA LEU A 109 3.56 9.64 -1.45
C LEU A 109 4.09 11.00 -1.95
N PHE A 110 5.12 10.94 -2.78
CA PHE A 110 5.69 12.07 -3.51
C PHE A 110 5.40 11.89 -4.99
N VAL A 111 4.65 12.81 -5.58
CA VAL A 111 4.32 12.83 -6.99
C VAL A 111 5.09 13.95 -7.66
N TYR A 112 5.81 13.61 -8.72
CA TYR A 112 6.52 14.54 -9.59
C TYR A 112 5.83 14.51 -10.94
N THR A 113 5.47 15.65 -11.48
CA THR A 113 4.81 15.73 -12.78
C THR A 113 5.31 16.92 -13.57
N ARG A 114 5.28 16.81 -14.89
CA ARG A 114 5.31 17.98 -15.77
C ARG A 114 3.90 18.58 -15.88
N LEU A 115 3.81 19.74 -16.54
CA LEU A 115 2.52 20.36 -16.83
C LEU A 115 1.64 19.42 -17.66
N ILE A 116 0.42 19.20 -17.17
CA ILE A 116 -0.61 18.49 -17.89
C ILE A 116 -1.20 19.47 -18.91
N PRO A 117 -1.30 19.09 -20.20
CA PRO A 117 -1.97 19.90 -21.19
C PRO A 117 -3.39 20.24 -20.71
N PRO A 118 -3.88 21.48 -20.93
CA PRO A 118 -5.26 21.82 -20.63
C PRO A 118 -6.20 20.77 -21.25
N PRO A 119 -7.26 20.39 -20.55
CA PRO A 119 -8.05 19.25 -20.92
C PRO A 119 -8.80 19.57 -22.21
N GLY A 120 -8.89 18.58 -23.11
CA GLY A 120 -9.98 18.55 -24.07
C GLY A 120 -11.32 18.40 -23.33
N PRO A 121 -12.47 18.56 -24.00
CA PRO A 121 -13.80 18.69 -23.40
C PRO A 121 -14.28 17.53 -22.49
N LEU A 122 -13.55 16.41 -22.41
CA LEU A 122 -13.95 15.20 -21.66
C LEU A 122 -12.78 14.56 -20.87
N SER A 123 -11.82 15.34 -20.40
CA SER A 123 -10.65 14.75 -19.73
C SER A 123 -11.01 14.24 -18.33
N PRO A 124 -10.69 12.97 -18.00
CA PRO A 124 -10.94 12.42 -16.68
C PRO A 124 -10.12 13.16 -15.61
N THR A 125 -10.67 13.27 -14.40
CA THR A 125 -9.94 13.82 -13.26
C THR A 125 -8.98 12.77 -12.71
N TRP A 126 -7.69 13.08 -12.65
CA TRP A 126 -6.64 12.18 -12.13
C TRP A 126 -6.30 12.53 -10.68
N SER A 127 -7.31 12.52 -9.80
CA SER A 127 -7.13 12.89 -8.41
C SER A 127 -6.16 11.97 -7.68
N LEU A 128 -5.27 12.57 -6.89
CA LEU A 128 -4.38 11.80 -6.03
C LEU A 128 -5.15 11.17 -4.85
N PRO A 129 -4.68 10.02 -4.31
CA PRO A 129 -5.32 9.38 -3.16
C PRO A 129 -5.37 10.33 -1.95
N PRO A 130 -6.49 10.33 -1.18
CA PRO A 130 -6.70 11.31 -0.11
C PRO A 130 -5.93 11.04 1.18
N SER A 131 -5.46 9.80 1.40
CA SER A 131 -4.76 9.42 2.63
C SER A 131 -3.71 8.34 2.37
N PRO A 132 -2.49 8.49 2.95
CA PRO A 132 -1.95 9.71 3.56
C PRO A 132 -1.97 10.94 2.63
N LEU A 133 -1.83 12.17 3.16
CA LEU A 133 -1.85 13.37 2.31
C LEU A 133 -0.64 13.39 1.36
N PRO A 134 -0.84 13.53 0.03
CA PRO A 134 0.25 13.46 -0.93
C PRO A 134 1.07 14.74 -0.96
N ARG A 135 2.31 14.63 -1.43
CA ARG A 135 3.21 15.74 -1.74
C ARG A 135 3.31 15.86 -3.26
N LEU A 136 3.06 17.06 -3.79
CA LEU A 136 3.11 17.31 -5.23
C LEU A 136 4.27 18.23 -5.59
N ARG A 137 5.04 17.83 -6.59
CA ARG A 137 6.09 18.62 -7.23
C ARG A 137 5.75 18.78 -8.71
N VAL A 138 5.63 20.03 -9.15
CA VAL A 138 5.37 20.37 -10.55
C VAL A 138 6.66 20.91 -11.17
N GLU A 139 7.11 20.26 -12.24
CA GLU A 139 8.27 20.67 -13.05
C GLU A 139 7.79 21.44 -14.29
N GLY A 140 8.63 22.35 -14.81
CA GLY A 140 8.36 23.08 -16.05
C GLY A 140 7.40 24.26 -15.90
N ALA A 141 7.41 24.94 -14.77
CA ALA A 141 6.66 26.18 -14.56
C ALA A 141 7.39 27.37 -15.21
N ASP A 142 7.36 27.46 -16.54
CA ASP A 142 7.98 28.51 -17.34
C ASP A 142 7.20 29.84 -17.30
N GLU A 143 7.83 30.96 -17.66
CA GLU A 143 7.15 32.26 -17.80
C GLU A 143 5.93 32.15 -18.73
N GLY A 144 4.79 32.72 -18.32
CA GLY A 144 3.53 32.61 -19.04
C GLY A 144 2.73 31.34 -18.75
N SER A 145 3.30 30.34 -18.05
CA SER A 145 2.67 29.03 -17.88
C SER A 145 1.81 28.89 -16.61
N TRP A 146 1.52 29.97 -15.90
CA TRP A 146 0.82 29.91 -14.59
C TRP A 146 -0.55 29.22 -14.67
N GLY A 147 -1.29 29.41 -15.77
CA GLY A 147 -2.58 28.76 -15.99
C GLY A 147 -2.47 27.24 -16.17
N ALA A 148 -1.44 26.77 -16.87
CA ALA A 148 -1.15 25.35 -17.02
C ALA A 148 -0.69 24.71 -15.70
N VAL A 149 0.08 25.44 -14.89
CA VAL A 149 0.45 25.04 -13.52
C VAL A 149 -0.82 24.90 -12.66
N ALA A 150 -1.68 25.90 -12.68
CA ALA A 150 -2.95 25.89 -11.93
C ALA A 150 -3.85 24.72 -12.35
N HIS A 151 -3.96 24.47 -13.66
CA HIS A 151 -4.69 23.33 -14.21
C HIS A 151 -4.11 22.01 -13.70
N THR A 152 -2.79 21.82 -13.80
CA THR A 152 -2.10 20.60 -13.37
C THR A 152 -2.36 20.31 -11.88
N ILE A 153 -2.21 21.31 -11.03
CA ILE A 153 -2.41 21.16 -9.57
C ILE A 153 -3.88 20.82 -9.27
N THR A 154 -4.82 21.50 -9.94
CA THR A 154 -6.26 21.28 -9.73
C THR A 154 -6.69 19.89 -10.20
N SER A 155 -6.21 19.43 -11.35
CA SER A 155 -6.51 18.10 -11.90
C SER A 155 -5.99 16.96 -11.03
N LEU A 156 -4.84 17.17 -10.37
CA LEU A 156 -4.22 16.21 -9.46
C LEU A 156 -4.64 16.41 -7.99
N ALA A 157 -5.50 17.40 -7.70
CA ALA A 157 -5.91 17.65 -6.32
C ALA A 157 -6.61 16.41 -5.74
N PRO A 158 -6.24 15.96 -4.53
CA PRO A 158 -7.00 14.93 -3.84
C PRO A 158 -8.47 15.37 -3.65
N PRO A 159 -9.42 14.45 -3.42
CA PRO A 159 -10.83 14.81 -3.20
C PRO A 159 -11.05 15.88 -2.12
N GLY A 160 -10.25 15.90 -1.06
CA GLY A 160 -10.29 16.93 0.00
C GLY A 160 -9.54 18.23 -0.33
N LYS A 161 -8.98 18.34 -1.54
CA LYS A 161 -8.18 19.45 -2.08
C LYS A 161 -7.04 19.90 -1.17
N ARG A 162 -6.49 18.97 -0.38
CA ARG A 162 -5.41 19.24 0.56
C ARG A 162 -4.18 18.43 0.19
N PHE A 163 -3.07 19.13 -0.02
CA PHE A 163 -1.75 18.52 -0.14
C PHE A 163 -1.02 18.58 1.20
N ARG A 164 -0.15 17.61 1.47
CA ARG A 164 0.81 17.74 2.58
C ARG A 164 1.85 18.81 2.27
N TRP A 165 2.30 18.85 1.01
CA TRP A 165 3.31 19.77 0.51
C TRP A 165 3.11 20.02 -0.98
N LEU A 166 3.34 21.25 -1.43
CA LEU A 166 3.22 21.65 -2.83
C LEU A 166 4.41 22.54 -3.20
N SER A 167 5.10 22.22 -4.28
CA SER A 167 6.24 23.03 -4.74
C SER A 167 6.45 22.96 -6.25
N LEU A 168 7.03 24.03 -6.80
CA LEU A 168 7.40 24.18 -8.20
C LEU A 168 8.93 24.02 -8.33
N TRP A 169 9.36 23.10 -9.19
CA TRP A 169 10.77 22.77 -9.42
C TRP A 169 11.25 23.39 -10.74
N GLY A 170 12.39 24.09 -10.69
CA GLY A 170 12.87 24.88 -11.82
C GLY A 170 11.87 25.97 -12.23
N CYS A 171 11.25 26.63 -11.24
CA CYS A 171 10.24 27.65 -11.47
C CYS A 171 10.85 28.88 -12.16
N ARG A 172 10.22 29.33 -13.24
CA ARG A 172 10.55 30.57 -13.97
C ARG A 172 9.35 31.51 -14.09
N LEU A 173 8.28 31.22 -13.34
CA LEU A 173 7.17 32.15 -13.19
C LEU A 173 7.65 33.44 -12.54
N ARG A 174 7.11 34.58 -13.00
CA ARG A 174 7.34 35.88 -12.38
C ARG A 174 6.54 36.02 -11.09
N ALA A 175 6.93 36.97 -10.24
CA ALA A 175 6.23 37.28 -9.00
C ALA A 175 4.74 37.57 -9.22
N ALA A 176 4.39 38.32 -10.28
CA ALA A 176 3.00 38.60 -10.65
C ALA A 176 2.21 37.31 -10.98
N GLU A 177 2.85 36.37 -11.68
CA GLU A 177 2.24 35.09 -12.07
C GLU A 177 2.07 34.15 -10.88
N LEU A 178 3.02 34.14 -9.94
CA LEU A 178 2.87 33.43 -8.67
C LEU A 178 1.70 33.98 -7.85
N ARG A 179 1.46 35.30 -7.84
CA ARG A 179 0.27 35.88 -7.18
C ARG A 179 -1.02 35.39 -7.82
N LEU A 180 -1.10 35.42 -9.15
CA LEU A 180 -2.26 34.91 -9.89
C LEU A 180 -2.50 33.42 -9.60
N LEU A 181 -1.43 32.62 -9.59
CA LEU A 181 -1.49 31.20 -9.25
C LEU A 181 -2.06 31.00 -7.84
N LEU A 182 -1.54 31.70 -6.82
CA LEU A 182 -2.02 31.58 -5.44
C LEU A 182 -3.50 31.98 -5.31
N HIS A 183 -3.93 33.08 -5.96
CA HIS A 183 -5.34 33.46 -6.01
C HIS A 183 -6.22 32.39 -6.66
N ASN A 184 -5.76 31.80 -7.77
CA ASN A 184 -6.49 30.74 -8.44
C ASN A 184 -6.61 29.48 -7.56
N MET A 185 -5.54 29.10 -6.85
CA MET A 185 -5.57 27.97 -5.92
C MET A 185 -6.55 28.19 -4.76
N LEU A 186 -6.62 29.41 -4.22
CA LEU A 186 -7.61 29.78 -3.21
C LEU A 186 -9.03 29.68 -3.74
N ALA A 187 -9.30 30.22 -4.93
CA ALA A 187 -10.60 30.13 -5.58
C ALA A 187 -11.01 28.67 -5.87
N ALA A 188 -10.04 27.80 -6.16
CA ALA A 188 -10.25 26.38 -6.32
C ALA A 188 -10.39 25.61 -4.99
N CYS A 189 -10.28 26.27 -3.84
CA CYS A 189 -10.26 25.70 -2.48
C CYS A 189 -9.11 24.70 -2.23
N ILE A 190 -7.97 24.88 -2.91
CA ILE A 190 -6.77 24.07 -2.70
C ILE A 190 -6.05 24.55 -1.44
N ARG A 191 -5.58 23.61 -0.61
CA ARG A 191 -4.90 23.88 0.66
C ARG A 191 -3.63 23.05 0.79
N THR A 192 -2.70 23.55 1.60
CA THR A 192 -1.49 22.82 1.99
C THR A 192 -1.46 22.58 3.50
N GLY A 193 -0.66 21.63 3.98
CA GLY A 193 -0.57 21.28 5.40
C GLY A 193 0.13 22.32 6.29
N GLY A 194 0.72 23.37 5.71
CA GLY A 194 1.37 24.45 6.45
C GLY A 194 0.38 25.37 7.17
N GLY A 195 0.77 25.87 8.34
CA GLY A 195 0.07 26.96 9.00
C GLY A 195 0.47 28.34 8.45
N GLY A 196 -0.23 29.38 8.91
CA GLY A 196 0.06 30.78 8.58
C GLY A 196 -0.73 31.29 7.38
N ASP A 197 -0.20 32.35 6.75
CA ASP A 197 -0.86 33.01 5.62
C ASP A 197 -0.44 32.41 4.28
N THR A 198 -1.32 32.59 3.29
CA THR A 198 -1.06 32.19 1.91
C THR A 198 0.11 32.95 1.31
N ARG A 199 1.15 32.22 0.89
CA ARG A 199 2.39 32.77 0.34
C ARG A 199 3.13 31.77 -0.53
N ALA A 200 4.08 32.27 -1.31
CA ALA A 200 5.14 31.48 -1.92
C ALA A 200 6.48 31.84 -1.27
N GLU A 201 7.38 30.87 -1.13
CA GLU A 201 8.74 31.09 -0.63
C GLU A 201 9.75 30.27 -1.41
N VAL A 202 10.98 30.77 -1.53
CA VAL A 202 12.10 29.99 -2.08
C VAL A 202 12.54 29.00 -1.00
N GLY A 203 12.37 27.71 -1.28
CA GLY A 203 12.79 26.62 -0.42
C GLY A 203 14.19 26.13 -0.76
N LYS A 204 14.52 24.95 -0.22
CA LYS A 204 15.78 24.26 -0.52
C LYS A 204 15.83 23.85 -2.00
N GLU A 205 17.05 23.73 -2.54
CA GLU A 205 17.31 23.26 -3.90
C GLU A 205 16.69 24.15 -5.00
N GLY A 206 16.43 25.43 -4.68
CA GLY A 206 15.84 26.39 -5.62
C GLY A 206 14.35 26.15 -5.93
N ALA A 207 13.67 25.28 -5.18
CA ALA A 207 12.25 25.01 -5.38
C ALA A 207 11.40 26.14 -4.79
N VAL A 208 10.35 26.57 -5.50
CA VAL A 208 9.36 27.52 -4.96
C VAL A 208 8.28 26.72 -4.23
N VAL A 209 8.18 26.90 -2.92
CA VAL A 209 7.19 26.23 -2.07
C VAL A 209 5.93 27.08 -2.00
N LEU A 210 4.77 26.46 -2.23
CA LEU A 210 3.47 27.11 -2.15
C LEU A 210 2.84 26.77 -0.79
N HIS A 211 2.59 27.80 0.01
CA HIS A 211 1.82 27.69 1.24
C HIS A 211 0.45 28.28 0.98
N ILE A 212 -0.57 27.43 0.89
CA ILE A 212 -1.94 27.84 0.59
C ILE A 212 -2.81 27.50 1.80
N THR A 213 -3.36 28.53 2.43
CA THR A 213 -4.21 28.46 3.62
C THR A 213 -5.46 29.30 3.42
N GLU A 214 -6.42 29.24 4.33
CA GLU A 214 -7.63 30.08 4.24
C GLU A 214 -7.37 31.55 4.60
N ARG A 215 -6.15 31.87 5.07
CA ARG A 215 -5.77 33.22 5.48
C ARG A 215 -5.04 33.92 4.34
N VAL A 216 -5.60 35.04 3.90
CA VAL A 216 -4.97 35.92 2.91
C VAL A 216 -4.45 37.16 3.65
N PRO A 217 -3.17 37.53 3.48
CA PRO A 217 -2.64 38.74 4.08
C PRO A 217 -3.40 39.98 3.59
N PRO A 218 -3.47 41.09 4.37
CA PRO A 218 -4.13 42.33 3.93
C PRO A 218 -3.59 42.91 2.61
N GLY A 219 -2.32 42.65 2.28
CA GLY A 219 -1.68 43.05 1.01
C GLY A 219 -1.78 42.02 -0.11
N GLY A 220 -2.59 40.96 0.05
CA GLY A 220 -2.62 39.81 -0.83
C GLY A 220 -1.49 38.81 -0.56
N PRO A 221 -1.43 37.70 -1.33
CA PRO A 221 -0.43 36.65 -1.13
C PRO A 221 1.01 37.18 -1.23
N VAL A 222 1.84 36.83 -0.25
CA VAL A 222 3.27 37.17 -0.27
C VAL A 222 3.97 36.27 -1.27
N VAL A 223 4.79 36.84 -2.14
CA VAL A 223 5.58 36.09 -3.14
C VAL A 223 7.02 36.60 -3.13
N PRO A 224 8.01 35.75 -3.47
CA PRO A 224 9.39 36.21 -3.65
C PRO A 224 9.48 37.23 -4.78
N SER A 225 10.47 38.10 -4.73
CA SER A 225 10.76 39.02 -5.83
C SER A 225 11.33 38.27 -7.04
N ASP A 226 11.23 38.86 -8.24
CA ASP A 226 11.78 38.25 -9.46
C ASP A 226 13.29 37.95 -9.34
N ALA A 227 14.03 38.81 -8.63
CA ALA A 227 15.45 38.58 -8.36
C ALA A 227 15.70 37.32 -7.50
N GLN A 228 14.89 37.12 -6.45
CA GLN A 228 14.97 35.92 -5.61
C GLN A 228 14.61 34.65 -6.39
N LEU A 229 13.62 34.74 -7.28
CA LEU A 229 13.22 33.62 -8.14
C LEU A 229 14.33 33.27 -9.15
N GLN A 230 15.00 34.28 -9.71
CA GLN A 230 16.11 34.07 -10.62
C GLN A 230 17.32 33.44 -9.93
N GLU A 231 17.65 33.88 -8.71
CA GLU A 231 18.71 33.26 -7.90
C GLU A 231 18.38 31.80 -7.57
N ALA A 232 17.13 31.53 -7.16
CA ALA A 232 16.66 30.18 -6.89
C ALA A 232 16.79 29.25 -8.11
N LEU A 233 16.44 29.75 -9.30
CA LEU A 233 16.59 29.02 -10.56
C LEU A 233 18.05 28.71 -10.86
N GLN A 234 18.96 29.68 -10.69
CA GLN A 234 20.39 29.47 -10.88
C GLN A 234 20.94 28.39 -9.94
N GLU A 235 20.54 28.40 -8.67
CA GLU A 235 20.95 27.36 -7.73
C GLU A 235 20.39 25.98 -8.11
N HIS A 236 19.13 25.91 -8.54
CA HIS A 236 18.55 24.65 -9.04
C HIS A 236 19.35 24.08 -10.23
N LEU A 237 19.70 24.94 -11.20
CA LEU A 237 20.50 24.56 -12.36
C LEU A 237 21.91 24.12 -11.97
N ARG A 238 22.50 24.74 -10.94
CA ARG A 238 23.82 24.34 -10.41
C ARG A 238 23.77 22.94 -9.82
N LEU A 239 22.76 22.63 -9.01
CA LEU A 239 22.58 21.31 -8.38
C LEU A 239 22.34 20.20 -9.40
N ARG A 240 21.67 20.49 -10.53
CA ARG A 240 21.43 19.53 -11.61
C ARG A 240 22.68 19.13 -12.41
N ARG A 241 23.79 19.86 -12.28
CA ARG A 241 25.05 19.60 -13.00
C ARG A 241 26.04 18.74 -12.22
N GLN A 242 25.78 18.50 -10.93
CA GLN A 242 26.57 17.62 -10.07
C GLN A 242 26.03 16.19 -10.15
#